data_AF-A0A1X7HAF5-F1
#
_entry.id   AF-A0A1X7HAF5-F1
#
_cell.length_a   1.000
_cell.length_b   1.000
_cell.length_c   1.000
_cell.angle_alpha   90.00
_cell.angle_beta   90.00
_cell.angle_gamma   90.00
#
_symmetry.space_group_name_H-M   'P 1'
#
loop_
_entity.id
_entity.type
_entity.pdbx_description
1 polymer ?
#
loop_
_entity_poly.entity_id
_entity_poly.type
_entity_poly.pdbx_seq_one_letter_code
_entity_poly.pdbx_strand_id
1 'polypeptide(L)'
;APEGETRLLIAIHHLSVDGVSWRVLLEELQTAYEQAERGEAVVLPAGSTPWRAWVRALMRYARSSELTHELAWWQTALDAPALRAGPLFPARSPRPQPQKTLRTNLSADLTAALLREAPRAYRLRVDQVLLAALARAVCDVAVRDEVLIELEGHGREDLIEGVDLSRTIGWFTTQYPLAVPGACASPADALRRVHERLATVPRRGFGWGLLSRCADEPARAALDALPVPEIGFNYLGRFEQTFRATARFSFASEPSGATIAEHARMPDRALDINGWVAGDSLSLSWGYAPQFVSDMLAERIVAAFERTLSELLDHLSVAQTPSLDAADAKVKLPAVPATLEAQAVRDDVAASWAARAVYEAALPAPSAHALASWFARRRAAISSNAAQPVVPAQSDLLLPAVPLNALGAPVTLFGLPPGYGMVGEYRSLAQALNGRVTLIALQAPALRGAPWHGGTFEALAEYFAGCIDALQPGGECALIGWSFGGRLAVAIAEHFERRGRRLSFVGIVDTATSWDDGPEPPAAAHDAQGAFDETAVTHAGPSLLSAAFAADAMHAALMARHTLPRIAADLHVWRALRTRHTRRRMDWERHTAGQVGWFDVDATHTSIVHHPALSAQILRALGADRAR
;
A
#
# COMPACT_ATOMS: atom_id res chain seq x y z
N ALA A 1 -10.27 -15.99 -48.78
CA ALA A 1 -10.98 -14.82 -48.24
C ALA A 1 -12.17 -14.53 -49.13
N PRO A 2 -13.28 -13.96 -48.61
CA PRO A 2 -14.32 -13.37 -49.46
C PRO A 2 -13.68 -12.45 -50.51
N GLU A 3 -14.24 -12.40 -51.72
CA GLU A 3 -13.65 -11.64 -52.83
C GLU A 3 -13.46 -10.15 -52.43
N GLY A 4 -12.22 -9.66 -52.48
CA GLY A 4 -11.86 -8.26 -52.25
C GLY A 4 -11.19 -7.93 -50.92
N GLU A 5 -11.04 -8.87 -49.99
CA GLU A 5 -10.35 -8.60 -48.71
C GLU A 5 -8.84 -8.91 -48.77
N THR A 6 -8.02 -8.04 -48.16
CA THR A 6 -6.58 -8.29 -47.93
C THR A 6 -6.32 -8.57 -46.45
N ARG A 7 -5.37 -9.46 -46.14
CA ARG A 7 -4.95 -9.76 -44.77
C ARG A 7 -3.68 -8.99 -44.41
N LEU A 8 -3.67 -8.39 -43.21
CA LEU A 8 -2.51 -7.72 -42.63
C LEU A 8 -2.19 -8.37 -41.29
N LEU A 9 -0.99 -8.96 -41.18
CA LEU A 9 -0.44 -9.44 -39.92
C LEU A 9 0.51 -8.40 -39.35
N ILE A 10 0.27 -7.97 -38.11
CA ILE A 10 1.17 -7.09 -37.36
C ILE A 10 1.72 -7.88 -36.18
N ALA A 11 3.04 -8.09 -36.14
CA ALA A 11 3.72 -8.75 -35.04
C ALA A 11 4.73 -7.79 -34.41
N ILE A 12 4.55 -7.50 -33.12
CA ILE A 12 5.43 -6.63 -32.34
C ILE A 12 5.89 -7.41 -31.11
N HIS A 13 7.20 -7.36 -30.82
CA HIS A 13 7.74 -8.01 -29.64
C HIS A 13 7.13 -7.42 -28.36
N HIS A 14 6.71 -8.27 -27.40
CA HIS A 14 5.95 -7.83 -26.23
C HIS A 14 6.70 -6.81 -25.35
N LEU A 15 8.04 -6.81 -25.38
CA LEU A 15 8.88 -5.75 -24.76
C LEU A 15 8.57 -4.31 -25.22
N SER A 16 7.84 -4.14 -26.33
CA SER A 16 7.55 -2.84 -26.93
C SER A 16 6.06 -2.55 -27.08
N VAL A 17 5.18 -3.43 -26.58
CA VAL A 17 3.73 -3.27 -26.75
C VAL A 17 2.96 -3.92 -25.59
N ASP A 18 1.81 -3.35 -25.26
CA ASP A 18 0.81 -3.93 -24.35
C ASP A 18 -0.60 -3.75 -24.94
N GLY A 19 -1.63 -4.23 -24.24
CA GLY A 19 -3.02 -4.15 -24.71
C GLY A 19 -3.51 -2.72 -24.95
N VAL A 20 -3.04 -1.73 -24.19
CA VAL A 20 -3.40 -0.31 -24.40
C VAL A 20 -2.68 0.24 -25.63
N SER A 21 -1.41 -0.12 -25.81
CA SER A 21 -0.61 0.28 -26.98
C SER A 21 -1.23 -0.20 -28.28
N TRP A 22 -1.83 -1.39 -28.30
CA TRP A 22 -2.57 -1.87 -29.47
C TRP A 22 -3.74 -0.97 -29.85
N ARG A 23 -4.51 -0.45 -28.88
CA ARG A 23 -5.61 0.49 -29.17
C ARG A 23 -5.10 1.76 -29.83
N VAL A 24 -4.04 2.37 -29.27
CA VAL A 24 -3.41 3.58 -29.82
C VAL A 24 -2.87 3.32 -31.23
N LEU A 25 -2.13 2.22 -31.41
CA LEU A 25 -1.53 1.86 -32.68
C LEU A 25 -2.57 1.63 -33.77
N LEU A 26 -3.65 0.91 -33.48
CA LEU A 26 -4.68 0.59 -34.46
C LEU A 26 -5.55 1.81 -34.81
N GLU A 27 -5.83 2.69 -33.84
CA GLU A 27 -6.53 3.97 -34.06
C GLU A 27 -5.71 4.89 -34.99
N GLU A 28 -4.41 5.03 -34.72
CA GLU A 28 -3.51 5.86 -35.54
C GLU A 28 -3.25 5.24 -36.91
N LEU A 29 -3.13 3.91 -37.00
CA LEU A 29 -3.02 3.20 -38.28
C LEU A 29 -4.24 3.46 -39.16
N GLN A 30 -5.45 3.38 -38.60
CA GLN A 30 -6.67 3.68 -39.35
C GLN A 30 -6.69 5.14 -39.81
N THR A 31 -6.38 6.07 -38.93
CA THR A 31 -6.37 7.51 -39.25
C THR A 31 -5.37 7.82 -40.37
N ALA A 32 -4.15 7.30 -40.26
CA ALA A 32 -3.11 7.46 -41.28
C ALA A 32 -3.54 6.86 -42.62
N TYR A 33 -4.17 5.69 -42.60
CA TYR A 33 -4.64 5.02 -43.81
C TYR A 33 -5.75 5.83 -44.51
N GLU A 34 -6.73 6.33 -43.76
CA GLU A 34 -7.82 7.15 -44.30
C GLU A 34 -7.34 8.51 -44.85
N GLN A 35 -6.31 9.11 -44.25
CA GLN A 35 -5.65 10.31 -44.78
C GLN A 35 -4.91 9.98 -46.08
N ALA A 36 -4.14 8.89 -46.11
CA ALA A 36 -3.41 8.45 -47.30
C ALA A 36 -4.35 8.08 -48.45
N GLU A 37 -5.47 7.42 -48.18
CA GLU A 37 -6.50 7.07 -49.18
C GLU A 37 -7.12 8.33 -49.83
N ARG A 38 -7.24 9.42 -49.08
CA ARG A 38 -7.73 10.72 -49.57
C ARG A 38 -6.65 11.57 -50.23
N GLY A 39 -5.41 11.08 -50.31
CA GLY A 39 -4.26 11.82 -50.86
C GLY A 39 -3.79 12.97 -49.97
N GLU A 40 -4.12 12.94 -48.68
CA GLU A 40 -3.72 13.95 -47.70
C GLU A 40 -2.40 13.59 -47.03
N ALA A 41 -1.69 14.60 -46.53
CA ALA A 41 -0.53 14.37 -45.68
C ALA A 41 -0.95 13.71 -44.37
N VAL A 42 -0.22 12.68 -43.93
CA VAL A 42 -0.51 12.00 -42.67
C VAL A 42 -0.18 12.91 -41.49
N VAL A 43 -1.19 13.25 -40.69
CA VAL A 43 -1.08 14.04 -39.46
C VAL A 43 -1.74 13.27 -38.33
N LEU A 44 -0.93 12.82 -37.37
CA LEU A 44 -1.37 12.10 -36.19
C LEU A 44 -1.48 13.04 -34.99
N PRO A 45 -2.24 12.66 -33.93
CA PRO A 45 -2.31 13.43 -32.70
C PRO A 45 -0.92 13.65 -32.06
N ALA A 46 -0.80 14.70 -31.24
CA ALA A 46 0.42 14.98 -30.51
C ALA A 46 0.79 13.80 -29.59
N GLY A 47 2.09 13.46 -29.55
CA GLY A 47 2.59 12.40 -28.69
C GLY A 47 2.52 12.78 -27.20
N SER A 48 2.26 11.79 -26.36
CA SER A 48 2.33 11.89 -24.90
C SER A 48 3.78 11.69 -24.40
N THR A 49 3.98 11.50 -23.08
CA THR A 49 5.32 11.36 -22.50
C THR A 49 6.10 10.21 -23.17
N PRO A 50 7.29 10.47 -23.74
CA PRO A 50 8.09 9.42 -24.38
C PRO A 50 8.48 8.31 -23.39
N TRP A 51 8.53 7.05 -23.86
CA TRP A 51 8.89 5.89 -23.04
C TRP A 51 10.19 6.09 -22.22
N ARG A 52 11.22 6.72 -22.82
CA ARG A 52 12.48 7.01 -22.11
C ARG A 52 12.29 7.96 -20.92
N ALA A 53 11.40 8.94 -21.05
CA ALA A 53 11.13 9.94 -20.03
C ALA A 53 10.33 9.30 -18.91
N TRP A 54 9.36 8.46 -19.27
CA TRP A 54 8.63 7.60 -18.33
C TRP A 54 9.59 6.75 -17.48
N VAL A 55 10.50 5.98 -18.10
CA VAL A 55 11.44 5.11 -17.36
C VAL A 55 12.31 5.93 -16.39
N ARG A 56 12.78 7.13 -16.78
CA ARG A 56 13.54 8.01 -15.87
C ARG A 56 12.70 8.51 -14.70
N ALA A 57 11.44 8.87 -14.94
CA ALA A 57 10.48 9.22 -13.91
C ALA A 57 10.24 8.05 -12.94
N LEU A 58 10.00 6.86 -13.49
CA LEU A 58 9.78 5.62 -12.75
C LEU A 58 10.98 5.27 -11.85
N MET A 59 12.21 5.39 -12.36
CA MET A 59 13.42 5.12 -11.58
C MET A 59 13.68 6.13 -10.45
N ARG A 60 13.22 7.39 -10.60
CA ARG A 60 13.23 8.36 -9.50
C ARG A 60 12.18 8.00 -8.45
N TYR A 61 10.97 7.66 -8.88
CA TYR A 61 9.89 7.21 -7.99
C TYR A 61 10.27 5.93 -7.22
N ALA A 62 11.01 5.00 -7.85
CA ALA A 62 11.49 3.78 -7.20
C ALA A 62 12.45 4.00 -6.01
N ARG A 63 13.02 5.21 -5.86
CA ARG A 63 13.92 5.60 -4.76
C ARG A 63 13.24 6.51 -3.74
N SER A 64 11.95 6.78 -3.92
CA SER A 64 11.15 7.64 -3.05
C SER A 64 10.80 6.94 -1.74
N SER A 65 10.55 7.72 -0.69
CA SER A 65 10.11 7.21 0.61
C SER A 65 8.72 6.57 0.55
N GLU A 66 7.90 7.08 -0.37
CA GLU A 66 6.53 6.72 -0.65
C GLU A 66 6.43 5.23 -1.02
N LEU A 67 7.40 4.74 -1.78
CA LEU A 67 7.47 3.34 -2.17
C LEU A 67 7.92 2.46 -1.00
N THR A 68 8.94 2.86 -0.23
CA THR A 68 9.46 2.10 0.92
C THR A 68 8.36 1.79 1.94
N HIS A 69 7.39 2.70 2.10
CA HIS A 69 6.30 2.54 3.07
C HIS A 69 5.32 1.42 2.70
N GLU A 70 5.21 1.03 1.43
CA GLU A 70 4.36 -0.10 1.04
C GLU A 70 4.89 -1.45 1.53
N LEU A 71 6.19 -1.57 1.81
CA LEU A 71 6.83 -2.85 2.13
C LEU A 71 6.14 -3.59 3.27
N ALA A 72 5.87 -2.90 4.37
CA ALA A 72 5.21 -3.50 5.52
C ALA A 72 3.76 -3.91 5.22
N TRP A 73 3.07 -3.16 4.36
CA TRP A 73 1.74 -3.54 3.91
C TRP A 73 1.80 -4.84 3.10
N TRP A 74 2.71 -4.94 2.12
CA TRP A 74 2.91 -6.16 1.33
C TRP A 74 3.30 -7.35 2.20
N GLN A 75 4.23 -7.17 3.14
CA GLN A 75 4.64 -8.23 4.06
C GLN A 75 3.49 -8.73 4.92
N THR A 76 2.68 -7.85 5.50
CA THR A 76 1.57 -8.28 6.36
C THR A 76 0.41 -8.87 5.58
N ALA A 77 0.13 -8.37 4.37
CA ALA A 77 -0.94 -8.85 3.51
C ALA A 77 -0.67 -10.25 2.92
N LEU A 78 0.60 -10.58 2.64
CA LEU A 78 0.99 -11.82 1.95
C LEU A 78 1.57 -12.90 2.88
N ASP A 79 1.75 -12.60 4.17
CA ASP A 79 2.35 -13.53 5.14
C ASP A 79 1.30 -14.32 5.95
N ALA A 80 0.06 -14.41 5.48
CA ALA A 80 -1.01 -15.12 6.19
C ALA A 80 -0.73 -16.63 6.33
N PRO A 81 -1.16 -17.29 7.44
CA PRO A 81 -0.93 -18.73 7.65
C PRO A 81 -1.43 -19.61 6.51
N ALA A 82 -2.61 -19.29 5.94
CA ALA A 82 -3.20 -20.03 4.82
C ALA A 82 -2.28 -20.06 3.59
N LEU A 83 -1.53 -18.97 3.34
CA LEU A 83 -0.61 -18.85 2.21
C LEU A 83 0.74 -19.54 2.46
N ARG A 84 1.05 -19.86 3.72
CA ARG A 84 2.26 -20.60 4.12
C ARG A 84 2.04 -22.10 4.30
N ALA A 85 0.85 -22.61 3.96
CA ALA A 85 0.50 -24.04 4.07
C ALA A 85 1.18 -24.95 3.02
N GLY A 86 2.19 -24.45 2.30
CA GLY A 86 2.85 -25.13 1.18
C GLY A 86 2.21 -24.79 -0.17
N PRO A 87 2.73 -25.37 -1.27
CA PRO A 87 2.22 -25.09 -2.61
C PRO A 87 0.75 -25.52 -2.76
N LEU A 88 0.00 -24.72 -3.49
CA LEU A 88 -1.37 -24.96 -3.90
C LEU A 88 -1.47 -26.13 -4.89
N PHE A 89 -0.51 -26.22 -5.82
CA PHE A 89 -0.41 -27.28 -6.81
C PHE A 89 0.95 -27.98 -6.69
N PRO A 90 1.07 -29.02 -5.83
CA PRO A 90 2.31 -29.77 -5.68
C PRO A 90 2.84 -30.33 -7.01
N ALA A 91 4.16 -30.29 -7.19
CA ALA A 91 4.81 -30.82 -8.39
C ALA A 91 4.52 -32.32 -8.56
N ARG A 92 3.96 -32.68 -9.71
CA ARG A 92 3.68 -34.05 -10.17
C ARG A 92 4.85 -34.63 -10.98
N SER A 93 5.66 -33.76 -11.57
CA SER A 93 6.86 -34.12 -12.34
C SER A 93 7.96 -33.07 -12.11
N PRO A 94 9.23 -33.48 -12.02
CA PRO A 94 10.35 -32.53 -11.90
C PRO A 94 10.71 -31.87 -13.24
N ARG A 95 10.18 -32.35 -14.37
CA ARG A 95 10.48 -31.82 -15.71
C ARG A 95 9.37 -30.87 -16.15
N PRO A 96 9.69 -29.61 -16.51
CA PRO A 96 8.75 -28.71 -17.17
C PRO A 96 8.20 -29.36 -18.45
N GLN A 97 6.90 -29.22 -18.67
CA GLN A 97 6.21 -29.69 -19.87
C GLN A 97 5.58 -28.50 -20.61
N PRO A 98 5.37 -28.60 -21.93
CA PRO A 98 4.63 -27.58 -22.68
C PRO A 98 3.28 -27.30 -22.02
N GLN A 99 2.96 -26.00 -21.90
CA GLN A 99 1.67 -25.56 -21.36
C GLN A 99 0.53 -26.08 -22.23
N LYS A 100 -0.55 -26.54 -21.59
CA LYS A 100 -1.82 -26.87 -22.24
C LYS A 100 -2.82 -25.74 -22.00
N THR A 101 -3.82 -25.63 -22.87
CA THR A 101 -4.84 -24.57 -22.78
C THR A 101 -6.24 -25.14 -22.94
N LEU A 102 -7.12 -24.84 -21.99
CA LEU A 102 -8.58 -24.97 -22.17
C LEU A 102 -9.16 -23.60 -22.52
N ARG A 103 -10.22 -23.58 -23.34
CA ARG A 103 -10.94 -22.34 -23.68
C ARG A 103 -12.40 -22.49 -23.29
N THR A 104 -12.92 -21.49 -22.60
CA THR A 104 -14.34 -21.40 -22.28
C THR A 104 -14.91 -20.07 -22.76
N ASN A 105 -16.19 -20.07 -23.11
CA ASN A 105 -16.92 -18.90 -23.56
C ASN A 105 -18.23 -18.82 -22.80
N LEU A 106 -18.54 -17.66 -22.24
CA LEU A 106 -19.88 -17.38 -21.72
C LEU A 106 -20.81 -17.10 -22.90
N SER A 107 -22.08 -17.49 -22.76
CA SER A 107 -23.11 -17.09 -23.71
C SER A 107 -23.24 -15.56 -23.77
N ALA A 108 -23.79 -15.06 -24.88
CA ALA A 108 -24.08 -13.64 -25.04
C ALA A 108 -24.95 -13.09 -23.91
N ASP A 109 -25.97 -13.84 -23.49
CA ASP A 109 -26.88 -13.46 -22.41
C ASP A 109 -26.17 -13.35 -21.06
N LEU A 110 -25.34 -14.34 -20.70
CA LEU A 110 -24.58 -14.32 -19.45
C LEU A 110 -23.51 -13.22 -19.46
N THR A 111 -22.88 -13.00 -20.61
CA THR A 111 -21.90 -11.92 -20.79
C THR A 111 -22.57 -10.55 -20.64
N ALA A 112 -23.73 -10.35 -21.26
CA ALA A 112 -24.51 -9.13 -21.12
C ALA A 112 -25.00 -8.93 -19.67
N ALA A 113 -25.43 -9.99 -18.99
CA ALA A 113 -25.80 -9.95 -17.59
C ALA A 113 -24.61 -9.55 -16.70
N LEU A 114 -23.44 -10.16 -16.87
CA LEU A 114 -22.22 -9.82 -16.14
C LEU A 114 -21.86 -8.33 -16.31
N LEU A 115 -21.87 -7.85 -17.55
CA LEU A 115 -21.52 -6.47 -17.89
C LEU A 115 -22.52 -5.44 -17.36
N ARG A 116 -23.80 -5.81 -17.24
CA ARG A 116 -24.88 -4.92 -16.80
C ARG A 116 -25.09 -4.95 -15.30
N GLU A 117 -25.08 -6.14 -14.69
CA GLU A 117 -25.48 -6.34 -13.29
C GLU A 117 -24.36 -6.05 -12.29
N ALA A 118 -23.09 -6.34 -12.64
CA ALA A 118 -21.97 -6.10 -11.72
C ALA A 118 -21.84 -4.61 -11.32
N PRO A 119 -21.92 -3.63 -12.25
CA PRO A 119 -21.92 -2.22 -11.88
C PRO A 119 -23.24 -1.78 -11.21
N ARG A 120 -24.39 -2.35 -11.62
CA ARG A 120 -25.71 -1.94 -11.10
C ARG A 120 -25.90 -2.31 -9.63
N ALA A 121 -25.59 -3.56 -9.27
CA ALA A 121 -25.89 -4.09 -7.95
C ALA A 121 -24.85 -3.66 -6.91
N TYR A 122 -23.57 -3.74 -7.27
CA TYR A 122 -22.46 -3.56 -6.31
C TYR A 122 -21.40 -2.54 -6.78
N ARG A 123 -21.62 -1.80 -7.88
CA ARG A 123 -20.59 -0.92 -8.48
C ARG A 123 -19.26 -1.64 -8.74
N LEU A 124 -19.31 -2.94 -9.02
CA LEU A 124 -18.13 -3.77 -9.25
C LEU A 124 -17.70 -3.71 -10.70
N ARG A 125 -16.41 -3.90 -10.90
CA ARG A 125 -15.85 -4.22 -12.21
C ARG A 125 -15.98 -5.71 -12.52
N VAL A 126 -15.96 -6.04 -13.80
CA VAL A 126 -16.04 -7.44 -14.29
C VAL A 126 -14.94 -8.31 -13.70
N ASP A 127 -13.69 -7.81 -13.66
CA ASP A 127 -12.55 -8.53 -13.12
C ASP A 127 -12.73 -8.89 -11.63
N GLN A 128 -13.45 -8.09 -10.85
CA GLN A 128 -13.72 -8.40 -9.44
C GLN A 128 -14.68 -9.58 -9.30
N VAL A 129 -15.69 -9.69 -10.16
CA VAL A 129 -16.61 -10.83 -10.17
C VAL A 129 -15.91 -12.10 -10.63
N LEU A 130 -15.10 -12.01 -11.69
CA LEU A 130 -14.29 -13.13 -12.18
C LEU A 130 -13.27 -13.59 -11.13
N LEU A 131 -12.63 -12.66 -10.43
CA LEU A 131 -11.68 -12.98 -9.37
C LEU A 131 -12.37 -13.65 -8.16
N ALA A 132 -13.57 -13.22 -7.79
CA ALA A 132 -14.36 -13.87 -6.75
C ALA A 132 -14.75 -15.31 -7.13
N ALA A 133 -15.17 -15.52 -8.39
CA ALA A 133 -15.46 -16.86 -8.90
C ALA A 133 -14.21 -17.75 -8.92
N LEU A 134 -13.08 -17.21 -9.39
CA LEU A 134 -11.81 -17.94 -9.47
C LEU A 134 -11.30 -18.35 -8.08
N ALA A 135 -11.25 -17.41 -7.14
CA ALA A 135 -10.75 -17.69 -5.79
C ALA A 135 -11.58 -18.76 -5.10
N ARG A 136 -12.91 -18.65 -5.16
CA ARG A 136 -13.82 -19.64 -4.56
C ARG A 136 -13.69 -21.02 -5.24
N ALA A 137 -13.68 -21.07 -6.56
CA ALA A 137 -13.52 -22.33 -7.30
C ALA A 137 -12.20 -23.05 -6.97
N VAL A 138 -11.10 -22.31 -6.91
CA VAL A 138 -9.78 -22.87 -6.60
C VAL A 138 -9.70 -23.31 -5.13
N CYS A 139 -10.18 -22.48 -4.20
CA CYS A 139 -10.20 -22.81 -2.78
C CYS A 139 -11.05 -24.05 -2.48
N ASP A 140 -12.22 -24.20 -3.13
CA ASP A 140 -13.06 -25.39 -3.00
C ASP A 140 -12.35 -26.66 -3.50
N VAL A 141 -11.66 -26.57 -4.64
CA VAL A 141 -10.95 -27.71 -5.25
C VAL A 141 -9.68 -28.07 -4.49
N ALA A 142 -8.93 -27.08 -4.02
CA ALA A 142 -7.64 -27.25 -3.34
C ALA A 142 -7.74 -27.35 -1.81
N VAL A 143 -8.95 -27.18 -1.25
CA VAL A 143 -9.24 -27.15 0.19
C VAL A 143 -8.34 -26.13 0.89
N ARG A 144 -8.56 -24.86 0.56
CA ARG A 144 -7.88 -23.69 1.12
C ARG A 144 -8.90 -22.62 1.48
N ASP A 145 -8.56 -21.78 2.46
CA ASP A 145 -9.42 -20.64 2.82
C ASP A 145 -9.12 -19.40 1.96
N GLU A 146 -7.85 -19.24 1.55
CA GLU A 146 -7.33 -18.11 0.80
C GLU A 146 -6.32 -18.61 -0.24
N VAL A 147 -6.27 -17.94 -1.39
CA VAL A 147 -5.37 -18.26 -2.49
C VAL A 147 -4.59 -17.03 -2.92
N LEU A 148 -3.31 -17.22 -3.28
CA LEU A 148 -2.47 -16.15 -3.82
C LEU A 148 -2.52 -16.14 -5.34
N ILE A 149 -2.98 -15.04 -5.90
CA ILE A 149 -3.17 -14.83 -7.34
C ILE A 149 -2.34 -13.64 -7.77
N GLU A 150 -1.52 -13.80 -8.81
CA GLU A 150 -0.85 -12.69 -9.48
C GLU A 150 -1.81 -12.00 -10.43
N LEU A 151 -2.06 -10.72 -10.18
CA LEU A 151 -2.93 -9.89 -10.99
C LEU A 151 -2.11 -9.03 -11.94
N GLU A 152 -2.65 -8.82 -13.14
CA GLU A 152 -2.11 -7.86 -14.10
C GLU A 152 -2.94 -6.58 -14.15
N GLY A 153 -2.23 -5.45 -14.21
CA GLY A 153 -2.81 -4.12 -14.41
C GLY A 153 -2.17 -3.43 -15.61
N HIS A 154 -2.80 -2.38 -16.13
CA HIS A 154 -2.28 -1.64 -17.28
C HIS A 154 -1.03 -0.82 -16.96
N GLY A 155 -0.77 -0.51 -15.68
CA GLY A 155 0.42 0.20 -15.20
C GLY A 155 0.59 1.65 -15.67
N ARG A 156 -0.53 2.28 -16.06
CA ARG A 156 -0.64 3.68 -16.50
C ARG A 156 -1.40 4.48 -15.47
N GLU A 157 -0.95 4.38 -14.23
CA GLU A 157 -1.56 5.08 -13.09
C GLU A 157 -1.05 6.53 -13.03
N ASP A 158 -1.91 7.46 -12.65
CA ASP A 158 -1.59 8.88 -12.48
C ASP A 158 -0.93 9.11 -11.11
N LEU A 159 0.34 8.66 -10.99
CA LEU A 159 1.10 8.68 -9.73
C LEU A 159 2.36 9.54 -9.80
N ILE A 160 2.87 9.80 -11.00
CA ILE A 160 4.10 10.57 -11.19
C ILE A 160 3.74 11.87 -11.87
N GLU A 161 3.93 12.97 -11.15
CA GLU A 161 3.61 14.31 -11.61
C GLU A 161 4.27 14.63 -12.97
N GLY A 162 3.49 15.21 -13.87
CA GLY A 162 3.94 15.62 -15.21
C GLY A 162 4.11 14.49 -16.21
N VAL A 163 3.63 13.27 -15.91
CA VAL A 163 3.65 12.14 -16.84
C VAL A 163 2.26 11.93 -17.45
N ASP A 164 2.20 11.94 -18.79
CA ASP A 164 1.03 11.52 -19.56
C ASP A 164 1.37 10.27 -20.37
N LEU A 165 0.67 9.17 -20.10
CA LEU A 165 0.85 7.89 -20.80
C LEU A 165 -0.33 7.54 -21.70
N SER A 166 -1.24 8.48 -21.97
CA SER A 166 -2.48 8.22 -22.72
C SER A 166 -2.24 7.64 -24.12
N ARG A 167 -1.17 8.07 -24.80
CA ARG A 167 -0.83 7.66 -26.18
C ARG A 167 0.56 7.03 -26.33
N THR A 168 1.23 6.71 -25.22
CA THR A 168 2.60 6.19 -25.29
C THR A 168 2.57 4.70 -25.58
N ILE A 169 3.18 4.26 -26.68
CA ILE A 169 3.38 2.83 -26.98
C ILE A 169 4.55 2.29 -26.15
N GLY A 170 4.35 1.13 -25.52
CA GLY A 170 5.35 0.46 -24.69
C GLY A 170 4.74 -0.67 -23.86
N TRP A 171 5.54 -1.36 -23.06
CA TRP A 171 5.06 -2.41 -22.16
C TRP A 171 4.92 -1.89 -20.73
N PHE A 172 3.72 -1.39 -20.38
CA PHE A 172 3.48 -0.77 -19.07
C PHE A 172 2.93 -1.74 -18.02
N THR A 173 2.61 -2.98 -18.39
CA THR A 173 1.93 -3.94 -17.51
C THR A 173 2.57 -4.03 -16.14
N THR A 174 1.76 -3.84 -15.10
CA THR A 174 2.13 -4.10 -13.71
C THR A 174 1.65 -5.48 -13.32
N GLN A 175 2.46 -6.21 -12.57
CA GLN A 175 2.09 -7.50 -11.97
C GLN A 175 2.24 -7.39 -10.46
N TYR A 176 1.27 -7.90 -9.70
CA TYR A 176 1.33 -7.93 -8.24
C TYR A 176 0.52 -9.09 -7.66
N PRO A 177 0.98 -9.71 -6.55
CA PRO A 177 0.25 -10.77 -5.88
C PRO A 177 -0.91 -10.20 -5.06
N LEU A 178 -2.01 -10.94 -5.00
CA LEU A 178 -3.14 -10.66 -4.14
C LEU A 178 -3.59 -11.93 -3.42
N ALA A 179 -3.69 -11.84 -2.09
CA ALA A 179 -4.31 -12.85 -1.27
C ALA A 179 -5.84 -12.69 -1.34
N VAL A 180 -6.52 -13.64 -1.98
CA VAL A 180 -7.96 -13.58 -2.24
C VAL A 180 -8.68 -14.66 -1.44
N PRO A 181 -9.63 -14.29 -0.55
CA PRO A 181 -10.38 -15.26 0.24
C PRO A 181 -11.33 -16.05 -0.67
N GLY A 182 -11.31 -17.38 -0.54
CA GLY A 182 -12.25 -18.27 -1.23
C GLY A 182 -13.36 -18.78 -0.31
N ALA A 183 -13.08 -19.01 0.97
CA ALA A 183 -14.07 -19.41 1.96
C ALA A 183 -14.99 -18.23 2.34
N CYS A 184 -16.20 -18.21 1.77
CA CYS A 184 -17.19 -17.14 1.94
C CYS A 184 -18.55 -17.71 2.31
N ALA A 185 -19.31 -16.98 3.16
CA ALA A 185 -20.60 -17.46 3.64
C ALA A 185 -21.73 -17.39 2.59
N SER A 186 -21.59 -16.52 1.58
CA SER A 186 -22.59 -16.30 0.54
C SER A 186 -21.97 -15.66 -0.71
N PRO A 187 -22.68 -15.63 -1.86
CA PRO A 187 -22.29 -14.85 -3.04
C PRO A 187 -22.01 -13.38 -2.74
N ALA A 188 -22.85 -12.74 -1.91
CA ALA A 188 -22.65 -11.36 -1.48
C ALA A 188 -21.34 -11.18 -0.68
N ASP A 189 -21.04 -12.11 0.23
CA ASP A 189 -19.82 -12.08 1.02
C ASP A 189 -18.57 -12.23 0.14
N ALA A 190 -18.61 -13.12 -0.86
CA ALA A 190 -17.51 -13.30 -1.81
C ALA A 190 -17.20 -12.02 -2.60
N LEU A 191 -18.23 -11.41 -3.19
CA LEU A 191 -18.08 -10.16 -3.95
C LEU A 191 -17.55 -9.01 -3.08
N ARG A 192 -18.11 -8.86 -1.87
CA ARG A 192 -17.71 -7.82 -0.92
C ARG A 192 -16.26 -8.01 -0.47
N ARG A 193 -15.84 -9.22 -0.10
CA ARG A 193 -14.46 -9.48 0.36
C ARG A 193 -13.43 -9.21 -0.73
N VAL A 194 -13.70 -9.58 -1.98
CA VAL A 194 -12.81 -9.26 -3.11
C VAL A 194 -12.72 -7.76 -3.34
N HIS A 195 -13.86 -7.07 -3.29
CA HIS A 195 -13.91 -5.62 -3.41
C HIS A 195 -13.09 -4.93 -2.31
N GLU A 196 -13.35 -5.27 -1.05
CA GLU A 196 -12.63 -4.76 0.12
C GLU A 196 -11.13 -5.05 0.01
N ARG A 197 -10.75 -6.28 -0.38
CA ARG A 197 -9.35 -6.66 -0.52
C ARG A 197 -8.64 -5.81 -1.59
N LEU A 198 -9.23 -5.66 -2.77
CA LEU A 198 -8.67 -4.84 -3.84
C LEU A 198 -8.57 -3.36 -3.46
N ALA A 199 -9.56 -2.82 -2.73
CA ALA A 199 -9.55 -1.44 -2.26
C ALA A 199 -8.40 -1.16 -1.28
N THR A 200 -7.92 -2.18 -0.54
CA THR A 200 -6.78 -2.01 0.37
C THR A 200 -5.41 -2.01 -0.31
N VAL A 201 -5.32 -2.42 -1.59
CA VAL A 201 -4.04 -2.54 -2.30
C VAL A 201 -3.45 -1.15 -2.56
N PRO A 202 -2.23 -0.85 -2.06
CA PRO A 202 -1.59 0.43 -2.29
C PRO A 202 -1.43 0.70 -3.78
N ARG A 203 -1.95 1.84 -4.25
CA ARG A 203 -1.77 2.34 -5.62
C ARG A 203 -2.00 1.26 -6.69
N ARG A 204 -3.01 0.41 -6.47
CA ARG A 204 -3.40 -0.68 -7.39
C ARG A 204 -2.24 -1.61 -7.78
N GLY A 205 -1.29 -1.81 -6.86
CA GLY A 205 -0.18 -2.74 -7.05
C GLY A 205 1.00 -2.18 -7.86
N PHE A 206 0.95 -0.91 -8.28
CA PHE A 206 2.01 -0.27 -9.07
C PHE A 206 3.41 -0.40 -8.43
N GLY A 207 3.49 -0.29 -7.11
CA GLY A 207 4.75 -0.34 -6.38
C GLY A 207 5.41 -1.73 -6.30
N TRP A 208 4.68 -2.82 -6.47
CA TRP A 208 5.19 -4.18 -6.25
C TRP A 208 6.40 -4.51 -7.14
N GLY A 209 6.27 -4.29 -8.46
CA GLY A 209 7.35 -4.54 -9.41
C GLY A 209 8.59 -3.68 -9.13
N LEU A 210 8.39 -2.44 -8.66
CA LEU A 210 9.49 -1.55 -8.29
C LEU A 210 10.19 -2.01 -7.02
N LEU A 211 9.44 -2.46 -6.01
CA LEU A 211 10.01 -3.00 -4.78
C LEU A 211 10.79 -4.28 -5.03
N SER A 212 10.20 -5.23 -5.75
CA SER A 212 10.81 -6.54 -6.01
C SER A 212 12.02 -6.48 -6.95
N ARG A 213 12.10 -5.49 -7.84
CA ARG A 213 13.19 -5.41 -8.85
C ARG A 213 14.15 -4.24 -8.68
N CYS A 214 13.72 -3.11 -8.11
CA CYS A 214 14.47 -1.86 -8.13
C CYS A 214 14.83 -1.32 -6.73
N ALA A 215 14.21 -1.82 -5.66
CA ALA A 215 14.51 -1.36 -4.30
C ALA A 215 15.86 -1.91 -3.79
N ASP A 216 16.24 -1.44 -2.59
CA ASP A 216 17.44 -1.88 -1.90
C ASP A 216 17.38 -3.39 -1.56
N GLU A 217 18.56 -3.96 -1.25
CA GLU A 217 18.68 -5.39 -0.95
C GLU A 217 17.76 -5.84 0.20
N PRO A 218 17.64 -5.10 1.33
CA PRO A 218 16.72 -5.50 2.39
C PRO A 218 15.24 -5.53 1.97
N ALA A 219 14.79 -4.57 1.17
CA ALA A 219 13.43 -4.57 0.65
C ALA A 219 13.17 -5.77 -0.26
N ARG A 220 14.11 -6.08 -1.17
CA ARG A 220 14.01 -7.25 -2.06
C ARG A 220 13.99 -8.56 -1.28
N ALA A 221 14.94 -8.74 -0.36
CA ALA A 221 14.99 -9.93 0.50
C ALA A 221 13.72 -10.11 1.35
N ALA A 222 13.11 -9.01 1.82
CA ALA A 222 11.84 -9.05 2.55
C ALA A 222 10.66 -9.55 1.69
N LEU A 223 10.64 -9.21 0.40
CA LEU A 223 9.61 -9.68 -0.53
C LEU A 223 9.89 -11.10 -1.03
N ASP A 224 11.15 -11.46 -1.28
CA ASP A 224 11.55 -12.81 -1.72
C ASP A 224 11.23 -13.89 -0.66
N ALA A 225 11.12 -13.50 0.62
CA ALA A 225 10.73 -14.40 1.72
C ALA A 225 9.21 -14.66 1.81
N LEU A 226 8.40 -13.99 0.98
CA LEU A 226 6.95 -14.16 0.96
C LEU A 226 6.53 -15.32 0.04
N PRO A 227 5.33 -15.90 0.26
CA PRO A 227 4.77 -16.88 -0.66
C PRO A 227 4.66 -16.34 -2.10
N VAL A 228 4.90 -17.21 -3.08
CA VAL A 228 4.84 -16.88 -4.52
C VAL A 228 3.52 -17.36 -5.10
N PRO A 229 2.83 -16.55 -5.92
CA PRO A 229 1.58 -16.96 -6.56
C PRO A 229 1.82 -18.06 -7.59
N GLU A 230 0.98 -19.10 -7.55
CA GLU A 230 0.98 -20.20 -8.54
C GLU A 230 -0.05 -19.98 -9.65
N ILE A 231 -0.87 -18.93 -9.54
CA ILE A 231 -1.96 -18.58 -10.43
C ILE A 231 -1.75 -17.18 -10.96
N GLY A 232 -1.76 -17.01 -12.28
CA GLY A 232 -1.84 -15.72 -12.96
C GLY A 232 -3.27 -15.43 -13.41
N PHE A 233 -3.72 -14.18 -13.27
CA PHE A 233 -5.02 -13.73 -13.75
C PHE A 233 -4.91 -12.36 -14.42
N ASN A 234 -5.35 -12.28 -15.68
CA ASN A 234 -5.40 -11.06 -16.46
C ASN A 234 -6.76 -10.91 -17.16
N TYR A 235 -7.38 -9.75 -17.00
CA TYR A 235 -8.59 -9.38 -17.74
C TYR A 235 -8.32 -8.17 -18.65
N LEU A 236 -8.31 -8.42 -19.95
CA LEU A 236 -7.96 -7.45 -20.99
C LEU A 236 -9.12 -6.48 -21.33
N GLY A 237 -10.32 -6.73 -20.81
CA GLY A 237 -11.51 -5.95 -21.11
C GLY A 237 -12.09 -6.27 -22.49
N ARG A 238 -12.70 -5.26 -23.12
CA ARG A 238 -13.26 -5.37 -24.48
C ARG A 238 -12.21 -4.98 -25.51
N PHE A 239 -12.00 -5.83 -26.51
CA PHE A 239 -10.99 -5.61 -27.55
C PHE A 239 -11.55 -4.87 -28.80
N GLU A 240 -12.86 -4.99 -29.04
CA GLU A 240 -13.50 -4.57 -30.30
C GLU A 240 -13.88 -3.09 -30.43
N GLN A 241 -13.78 -2.29 -29.37
CA GLN A 241 -14.11 -0.85 -29.46
C GLN A 241 -13.12 -0.04 -30.32
N THR A 242 -12.05 -0.68 -30.80
CA THR A 242 -11.01 -0.02 -31.60
C THR A 242 -11.48 0.35 -33.01
N PHE A 243 -12.39 -0.44 -33.60
CA PHE A 243 -12.88 -0.21 -34.97
C PHE A 243 -14.37 0.12 -34.97
N ARG A 244 -14.75 1.25 -35.59
CA ARG A 244 -16.16 1.59 -35.85
C ARG A 244 -16.71 0.68 -36.96
N ALA A 245 -18.04 0.55 -37.05
CA ALA A 245 -18.68 -0.22 -38.11
C ALA A 245 -18.32 0.25 -39.55
N THR A 246 -17.86 1.49 -39.69
CA THR A 246 -17.40 2.10 -40.96
C THR A 246 -15.88 2.05 -41.15
N ALA A 247 -15.13 1.34 -40.29
CA ALA A 247 -13.68 1.30 -40.36
C ALA A 247 -13.17 0.55 -41.60
N ARG A 248 -12.01 0.96 -42.10
CA ARG A 248 -11.29 0.26 -43.18
C ARG A 248 -10.70 -1.08 -42.75
N PHE A 249 -10.46 -1.24 -41.46
CA PHE A 249 -9.92 -2.45 -40.87
C PHE A 249 -10.96 -3.16 -40.02
N SER A 250 -10.92 -4.49 -40.05
CA SER A 250 -11.63 -5.37 -39.14
C SER A 250 -10.69 -6.49 -38.70
N PHE A 251 -10.97 -7.11 -37.56
CA PHE A 251 -10.19 -8.26 -37.12
C PHE A 251 -10.52 -9.48 -37.99
N ALA A 252 -9.49 -10.18 -38.45
CA ALA A 252 -9.66 -11.46 -39.12
C ALA A 252 -10.17 -12.52 -38.13
N SER A 253 -11.04 -13.41 -38.59
CA SER A 253 -11.56 -14.52 -37.78
C SER A 253 -10.59 -15.70 -37.63
N GLU A 254 -9.52 -15.71 -38.43
CA GLU A 254 -8.48 -16.74 -38.40
C GLU A 254 -7.40 -16.43 -37.35
N PRO A 255 -6.76 -17.46 -36.75
CA PRO A 255 -5.74 -17.27 -35.74
C PRO A 255 -4.46 -16.66 -36.32
N SER A 256 -3.79 -15.79 -35.56
CA SER A 256 -2.51 -15.16 -35.92
C SER A 256 -1.30 -16.10 -35.89
N GLY A 257 -1.50 -17.41 -35.64
CA GLY A 257 -0.44 -18.38 -35.40
C GLY A 257 0.08 -18.39 -33.96
N ALA A 258 1.16 -19.15 -33.71
CA ALA A 258 1.79 -19.25 -32.40
C ALA A 258 2.52 -17.94 -32.04
N THR A 259 2.18 -17.37 -30.88
CA THR A 259 2.75 -16.08 -30.40
C THR A 259 3.96 -16.26 -29.49
N ILE A 260 4.25 -17.50 -29.08
CA ILE A 260 5.35 -17.87 -28.18
C ILE A 260 6.12 -19.02 -28.82
N ALA A 261 7.45 -18.99 -28.73
CA ALA A 261 8.29 -20.06 -29.23
C ALA A 261 8.05 -21.36 -28.43
N GLU A 262 8.05 -22.51 -29.12
CA GLU A 262 7.79 -23.84 -28.51
C GLU A 262 8.72 -24.18 -27.33
N HIS A 263 9.95 -23.66 -27.36
CA HIS A 263 10.96 -23.88 -26.33
C HIS A 263 11.13 -22.70 -25.35
N ALA A 264 10.25 -21.70 -25.40
CA ALA A 264 10.27 -20.62 -24.44
C ALA A 264 10.00 -21.17 -23.03
N ARG A 265 10.85 -20.81 -22.07
CA ARG A 265 10.54 -21.04 -20.66
C ARG A 265 9.42 -20.08 -20.26
N MET A 266 8.23 -20.62 -20.04
CA MET A 266 7.13 -19.88 -19.44
C MET A 266 7.41 -19.67 -17.95
N PRO A 267 6.83 -18.63 -17.30
CA PRO A 267 6.86 -18.50 -15.85
C PRO A 267 6.39 -19.80 -15.19
N ASP A 268 6.97 -20.15 -14.04
CA ASP A 268 6.60 -21.34 -13.26
C ASP A 268 5.24 -21.17 -12.56
N ARG A 269 4.21 -20.70 -13.28
CA ARG A 269 2.82 -20.67 -12.81
C ARG A 269 2.17 -22.02 -13.13
N ALA A 270 1.40 -22.54 -12.18
CA ALA A 270 0.63 -23.76 -12.36
C ALA A 270 -0.60 -23.51 -13.25
N LEU A 271 -1.22 -22.34 -13.09
CA LEU A 271 -2.37 -21.86 -13.87
C LEU A 271 -2.14 -20.42 -14.34
N ASP A 272 -2.55 -20.11 -15.57
CA ASP A 272 -2.51 -18.77 -16.14
C ASP A 272 -3.81 -18.47 -16.89
N ILE A 273 -4.63 -17.58 -16.35
CA ILE A 273 -5.97 -17.29 -16.84
C ILE A 273 -5.97 -15.91 -17.50
N ASN A 274 -6.35 -15.89 -18.78
CA ASN A 274 -6.51 -14.66 -19.55
C ASN A 274 -7.96 -14.53 -20.03
N GLY A 275 -8.59 -13.38 -19.78
CA GLY A 275 -9.97 -13.11 -20.15
C GLY A 275 -10.14 -11.87 -21.01
N TRP A 276 -11.02 -11.93 -22.01
CA TRP A 276 -11.37 -10.79 -22.86
C TRP A 276 -12.80 -10.96 -23.39
N VAL A 277 -13.43 -9.84 -23.77
CA VAL A 277 -14.71 -9.87 -24.47
C VAL A 277 -14.46 -9.71 -25.97
N ALA A 278 -14.90 -10.71 -26.74
CA ALA A 278 -14.93 -10.71 -28.20
C ALA A 278 -16.38 -10.88 -28.66
N GLY A 279 -16.86 -9.99 -29.51
CA GLY A 279 -18.26 -9.83 -29.85
C GLY A 279 -19.09 -9.55 -28.61
N ASP A 280 -20.10 -10.39 -28.44
CA ASP A 280 -21.01 -10.43 -27.30
C ASP A 280 -20.61 -11.46 -26.24
N SER A 281 -19.47 -12.14 -26.39
CA SER A 281 -19.06 -13.26 -25.54
C SER A 281 -17.78 -12.97 -24.73
N LEU A 282 -17.82 -13.28 -23.44
CA LEU A 282 -16.61 -13.34 -22.61
C LEU A 282 -15.89 -14.66 -22.89
N SER A 283 -14.68 -14.58 -23.43
CA SER A 283 -13.77 -15.70 -23.61
C SER A 283 -12.73 -15.76 -22.49
N LEU A 284 -12.48 -16.97 -21.99
CA LEU A 284 -11.43 -17.25 -21.02
C LEU A 284 -10.49 -18.32 -21.57
N SER A 285 -9.19 -18.04 -21.50
CA SER A 285 -8.12 -18.99 -21.81
C SER A 285 -7.47 -19.45 -20.52
N TRP A 286 -7.49 -20.75 -20.27
CA TRP A 286 -6.97 -21.42 -19.09
C TRP A 286 -5.69 -22.15 -19.44
N GLY A 287 -4.56 -21.44 -19.37
CA GLY A 287 -3.24 -22.03 -19.45
C GLY A 287 -2.94 -22.84 -18.20
N TYR A 288 -2.40 -24.05 -18.35
CA TYR A 288 -1.94 -24.84 -17.21
C TYR A 288 -0.70 -25.65 -17.55
N ALA A 289 0.17 -25.78 -16.55
CA ALA A 289 1.43 -26.49 -16.66
C ALA A 289 1.25 -27.96 -16.22
N PRO A 290 1.39 -28.96 -17.12
CA PRO A 290 1.08 -30.36 -16.81
C PRO A 290 1.87 -30.98 -15.67
N GLN A 291 3.05 -30.41 -15.36
CA GLN A 291 3.88 -30.81 -14.22
C GLN A 291 3.27 -30.43 -12.86
N PHE A 292 2.29 -29.53 -12.81
CA PHE A 292 1.58 -29.14 -11.57
C PHE A 292 0.11 -29.55 -11.62
N VAL A 293 -0.56 -29.33 -12.76
CA VAL A 293 -2.01 -29.51 -12.92
C VAL A 293 -2.30 -30.62 -13.94
N SER A 294 -3.12 -31.61 -13.58
CA SER A 294 -3.60 -32.64 -14.53
C SER A 294 -4.76 -32.13 -15.36
N ASP A 295 -4.99 -32.71 -16.54
CA ASP A 295 -6.15 -32.40 -17.40
C ASP A 295 -7.48 -32.52 -16.61
N MET A 296 -7.65 -33.60 -15.85
CA MET A 296 -8.80 -33.80 -14.94
C MET A 296 -8.94 -32.71 -13.88
N LEU A 297 -7.81 -32.23 -13.31
CA LEU A 297 -7.85 -31.16 -12.31
C LEU A 297 -8.19 -29.81 -12.95
N ALA A 298 -7.63 -29.52 -14.13
CA ALA A 298 -7.93 -28.33 -14.89
C ALA A 298 -9.43 -28.27 -15.26
N GLU A 299 -9.99 -29.36 -15.78
CA GLU A 299 -11.42 -29.48 -16.07
C GLU A 299 -12.30 -29.30 -14.83
N ARG A 300 -11.90 -29.87 -13.69
CA ARG A 300 -12.61 -29.68 -12.42
C ARG A 300 -12.59 -28.23 -11.93
N ILE A 301 -11.47 -27.53 -12.08
CA ILE A 301 -11.35 -26.11 -11.71
C ILE A 301 -12.22 -25.25 -12.63
N VAL A 302 -12.19 -25.50 -13.94
CA VAL A 302 -13.03 -24.80 -14.93
C VAL A 302 -14.52 -25.00 -14.62
N ALA A 303 -14.96 -26.25 -14.40
CA ALA A 303 -16.36 -26.54 -14.08
C ALA A 303 -16.79 -25.94 -12.73
N ALA A 304 -15.89 -25.89 -11.75
CA ALA A 304 -16.16 -25.19 -10.48
C ALA A 304 -16.30 -23.69 -10.69
N PHE A 305 -15.41 -23.08 -11.49
CA PHE A 305 -15.47 -21.67 -11.83
C PHE A 305 -16.79 -21.29 -12.53
N GLU A 306 -17.20 -22.05 -13.55
CA GLU A 306 -18.43 -21.76 -14.31
C GLU A 306 -19.68 -21.84 -13.43
N ARG A 307 -19.75 -22.84 -12.56
CA ARG A 307 -20.82 -22.97 -11.57
C ARG A 307 -20.81 -21.80 -10.59
N THR A 308 -19.65 -21.45 -10.02
CA THR A 308 -19.56 -20.33 -9.09
C THR A 308 -19.89 -19.00 -9.78
N LEU A 309 -19.42 -18.76 -11.00
CA LEU A 309 -19.74 -17.55 -11.75
C LEU A 309 -21.24 -17.45 -12.02
N SER A 310 -21.90 -18.56 -12.38
CA SER A 310 -23.35 -18.61 -12.54
C SER A 310 -24.07 -18.25 -11.24
N GLU A 311 -23.67 -18.84 -10.10
CA GLU A 311 -24.23 -18.49 -8.78
C GLU A 311 -24.07 -17.00 -8.44
N LEU A 312 -22.91 -16.41 -8.76
CA LEU A 312 -22.68 -14.98 -8.55
C LEU A 312 -23.56 -14.12 -9.46
N LEU A 313 -23.76 -14.52 -10.71
CA LEU A 313 -24.62 -13.80 -11.67
C LEU A 313 -26.09 -13.87 -11.29
N ASP A 314 -26.57 -15.04 -10.85
CA ASP A 314 -27.93 -15.21 -10.35
C ASP A 314 -28.18 -14.27 -9.17
N HIS A 315 -27.24 -14.22 -8.22
CA HIS A 315 -27.29 -13.29 -7.10
C HIS A 315 -27.29 -11.82 -7.54
N LEU A 316 -26.41 -11.44 -8.47
CA LEU A 316 -26.33 -10.06 -8.99
C LEU A 316 -27.62 -9.63 -9.69
N SER A 317 -28.32 -10.55 -10.36
CA SER A 317 -29.58 -10.27 -11.06
C SER A 317 -30.73 -9.89 -10.12
N VAL A 318 -30.78 -10.51 -8.93
CA VAL A 318 -31.84 -10.28 -7.93
C VAL A 318 -31.44 -9.28 -6.84
N ALA A 319 -30.16 -9.00 -6.69
CA ALA A 319 -29.67 -8.04 -5.71
C ALA A 319 -30.23 -6.63 -5.99
N GLN A 320 -30.94 -6.08 -5.00
CA GLN A 320 -31.17 -4.64 -4.89
C GLN A 320 -29.86 -4.01 -4.41
N THR A 321 -29.51 -2.83 -4.91
CA THR A 321 -28.24 -2.14 -4.61
C THR A 321 -27.96 -2.15 -3.11
N PRO A 322 -27.09 -3.04 -2.60
CA PRO A 322 -26.74 -3.03 -1.19
C PRO A 322 -25.75 -1.90 -1.00
N SER A 323 -25.83 -1.19 0.13
CA SER A 323 -24.80 -0.20 0.46
C SER A 323 -23.50 -0.94 0.77
N LEU A 324 -22.57 -0.95 -0.19
CA LEU A 324 -21.16 -1.27 0.06
C LEU A 324 -20.47 -0.12 0.82
N ASP A 325 -21.10 1.04 0.92
CA ASP A 325 -20.55 2.25 1.56
C ASP A 325 -20.23 2.03 3.06
N ALA A 326 -20.86 1.03 3.71
CA ALA A 326 -20.54 0.66 5.08
C ALA A 326 -19.10 0.11 5.25
N ALA A 327 -18.48 -0.42 4.18
CA ALA A 327 -17.11 -0.92 4.21
C ALA A 327 -16.05 0.18 4.01
N ASP A 328 -16.41 1.25 3.28
CA ASP A 328 -15.60 2.49 3.17
C ASP A 328 -15.63 3.31 4.47
N ALA A 329 -16.61 3.05 5.35
CA ALA A 329 -16.75 3.70 6.65
C ALA A 329 -15.78 3.20 7.74
N LYS A 330 -14.66 2.56 7.37
CA LYS A 330 -13.53 2.41 8.30
C LYS A 330 -12.80 3.75 8.43
N VAL A 331 -13.42 4.66 9.18
CA VAL A 331 -12.91 5.89 9.81
C VAL A 331 -11.49 6.30 9.39
N LYS A 332 -11.30 6.56 8.10
CA LYS A 332 -10.19 7.36 7.60
C LYS A 332 -10.79 8.72 7.36
N LEU A 333 -10.30 9.71 8.10
CA LEU A 333 -10.64 11.08 7.81
C LEU A 333 -10.29 11.35 6.35
N PRO A 334 -11.17 12.00 5.58
CA PRO A 334 -10.90 12.29 4.18
C PRO A 334 -9.62 13.14 4.08
N ALA A 335 -8.96 13.01 2.93
CA ALA A 335 -7.86 13.89 2.54
C ALA A 335 -8.29 15.36 2.60
N VAL A 336 -7.31 16.27 2.59
CA VAL A 336 -7.54 17.71 2.70
C VAL A 336 -8.63 18.16 1.70
N PRO A 337 -9.74 18.80 2.16
CA PRO A 337 -10.77 19.32 1.28
C PRO A 337 -10.20 20.27 0.22
N ALA A 338 -10.69 20.19 -1.02
CA ALA A 338 -10.22 21.02 -2.13
C ALA A 338 -10.32 22.54 -1.84
N THR A 339 -11.26 22.96 -1.01
CA THR A 339 -11.39 24.34 -0.55
C THR A 339 -10.22 24.76 0.34
N LEU A 340 -9.80 23.89 1.27
CA LEU A 340 -8.63 24.10 2.12
C LEU A 340 -7.33 23.99 1.31
N GLU A 341 -7.26 23.10 0.33
CA GLU A 341 -6.12 22.98 -0.58
C GLU A 341 -5.94 24.24 -1.45
N ALA A 342 -7.03 24.78 -2.02
CA ALA A 342 -6.99 26.02 -2.79
C ALA A 342 -6.66 27.26 -1.93
N GLN A 343 -7.04 27.26 -0.65
CA GLN A 343 -6.59 28.28 0.31
C GLN A 343 -5.11 28.09 0.64
N ALA A 344 -4.66 26.85 0.82
CA ALA A 344 -3.29 26.51 1.14
C ALA A 344 -2.29 26.94 0.06
N VAL A 345 -2.64 26.84 -1.23
CA VAL A 345 -1.79 27.32 -2.34
C VAL A 345 -1.48 28.83 -2.24
N ARG A 346 -2.28 29.62 -1.51
CA ARG A 346 -2.07 31.07 -1.34
C ARG A 346 -1.21 31.44 -0.14
N ASP A 347 -0.95 30.50 0.77
CA ASP A 347 -0.22 30.71 2.02
C ASP A 347 0.84 29.60 2.19
N ASP A 348 2.13 29.95 2.18
CA ASP A 348 3.23 29.00 2.17
C ASP A 348 3.21 28.02 3.37
N VAL A 349 2.68 28.42 4.52
CA VAL A 349 2.56 27.57 5.71
C VAL A 349 1.39 26.63 5.60
N ALA A 350 0.23 27.14 5.18
CA ALA A 350 -0.94 26.32 4.91
C ALA A 350 -0.64 25.25 3.86
N ALA A 351 0.11 25.61 2.79
CA ALA A 351 0.62 24.66 1.79
C ALA A 351 1.47 23.56 2.44
N SER A 352 2.34 23.93 3.37
CA SER A 352 3.19 22.99 4.10
C SER A 352 2.38 21.99 4.95
N TRP A 353 1.33 22.45 5.64
CA TRP A 353 0.44 21.59 6.43
C TRP A 353 -0.45 20.69 5.58
N ALA A 354 -0.99 21.24 4.49
CA ALA A 354 -1.77 20.46 3.52
C ALA A 354 -0.93 19.35 2.91
N ALA A 355 0.30 19.65 2.49
CA ALA A 355 1.24 18.65 1.96
C ALA A 355 1.53 17.52 2.96
N ARG A 356 1.71 17.85 4.25
CA ARG A 356 1.87 16.85 5.32
C ARG A 356 0.66 15.93 5.45
N ALA A 357 -0.54 16.51 5.49
CA ALA A 357 -1.78 15.77 5.62
C ALA A 357 -2.06 14.88 4.39
N VAL A 358 -1.77 15.38 3.18
CA VAL A 358 -1.85 14.59 1.94
C VAL A 358 -0.87 13.42 1.97
N TYR A 359 0.38 13.67 2.38
CA TYR A 359 1.37 12.61 2.55
C TYR A 359 0.93 11.56 3.58
N GLU A 360 0.44 12.01 4.74
CA GLU A 360 -0.04 11.14 5.82
C GLU A 360 -1.19 10.24 5.35
N ALA A 361 -2.15 10.80 4.60
CA ALA A 361 -3.28 10.06 4.05
C ALA A 361 -2.84 8.96 3.06
N ALA A 362 -1.74 9.21 2.35
CA ALA A 362 -1.16 8.29 1.38
C ALA A 362 -0.37 7.13 2.00
N LEU A 363 -0.11 7.14 3.32
CA LEU A 363 0.61 6.06 3.99
C LEU A 363 -0.20 4.75 3.93
N PRO A 364 0.33 3.68 3.32
CA PRO A 364 -0.30 2.38 3.35
C PRO A 364 -0.18 1.82 4.77
N ALA A 365 -1.31 1.62 5.44
CA ALA A 365 -1.35 1.07 6.79
C ALA A 365 -2.00 -0.32 6.76
N PRO A 366 -1.31 -1.37 7.24
CA PRO A 366 -1.95 -2.67 7.41
C PRO A 366 -3.02 -2.59 8.48
N SER A 367 -3.96 -3.54 8.47
CA SER A 367 -4.92 -3.63 9.57
C SER A 367 -4.20 -3.97 10.88
N ALA A 368 -4.72 -3.49 12.00
CA ALA A 368 -4.23 -3.81 13.34
C ALA A 368 -4.03 -5.32 13.53
N HIS A 369 -5.02 -6.11 13.09
CA HIS A 369 -5.00 -7.56 13.14
C HIS A 369 -3.88 -8.18 12.28
N ALA A 370 -3.69 -7.70 11.05
CA ALA A 370 -2.64 -8.22 10.16
C ALA A 370 -1.25 -7.95 10.73
N LEU A 371 -1.03 -6.73 11.25
CA LEU A 371 0.25 -6.34 11.86
C LEU A 371 0.53 -7.15 13.14
N ALA A 372 -0.44 -7.26 14.05
CA ALA A 372 -0.29 -8.05 15.27
C ALA A 372 -0.03 -9.54 14.97
N SER A 373 -0.72 -10.10 13.98
CA SER A 373 -0.52 -11.49 13.56
C SER A 373 0.88 -11.73 12.98
N TRP A 374 1.40 -10.78 12.21
CA TRP A 374 2.77 -10.83 11.68
C TRP A 374 3.80 -10.89 12.83
N PHE A 375 3.68 -10.00 13.81
CA PHE A 375 4.58 -10.00 14.98
C PHE A 375 4.45 -11.28 15.82
N ALA A 376 3.23 -11.78 15.98
CA ALA A 376 2.97 -13.01 16.73
C ALA A 376 3.65 -14.24 16.09
N ARG A 377 3.57 -14.39 14.76
CA ARG A 377 4.25 -15.48 14.03
C ARG A 377 5.76 -15.39 14.17
N ARG A 378 6.33 -14.21 13.99
CA ARG A 378 7.78 -14.00 14.07
C ARG A 378 8.32 -14.38 15.45
N ARG A 379 7.59 -14.07 16.52
CA ARG A 379 7.95 -14.52 17.87
C ARG A 379 7.94 -16.04 18.01
N ALA A 380 6.92 -16.70 17.48
CA ALA A 380 6.82 -18.17 17.51
C ALA A 380 7.97 -18.85 16.75
N ALA A 381 8.43 -18.26 15.64
CA ALA A 381 9.59 -18.77 14.90
C ALA A 381 10.91 -18.64 15.69
N ILE A 382 11.05 -17.62 16.54
CA ILE A 382 12.25 -17.39 17.36
C ILE A 382 12.24 -18.25 18.64
N SER A 383 11.06 -18.48 19.22
CA SER A 383 10.88 -19.30 20.43
C SER A 383 10.45 -20.71 20.04
N SER A 384 11.39 -21.65 19.96
CA SER A 384 11.17 -23.06 19.59
C SER A 384 10.20 -23.84 20.52
N ASN A 385 9.55 -23.18 21.47
CA ASN A 385 8.65 -23.76 22.45
C ASN A 385 7.41 -22.90 22.76
N ALA A 386 7.11 -21.87 21.94
CA ALA A 386 5.92 -21.05 22.15
C ALA A 386 4.67 -21.71 21.55
N ALA A 387 3.64 -21.92 22.38
CA ALA A 387 2.30 -22.28 21.91
C ALA A 387 1.83 -21.27 20.84
N GLN A 388 1.00 -21.72 19.89
CA GLN A 388 0.39 -20.82 18.90
C GLN A 388 -0.26 -19.63 19.64
N PRO A 389 0.13 -18.39 19.33
CA PRO A 389 -0.44 -17.24 20.01
C PRO A 389 -1.92 -17.16 19.68
N VAL A 390 -2.76 -17.22 20.71
CA VAL A 390 -4.18 -16.87 20.61
C VAL A 390 -4.22 -15.37 20.34
N VAL A 391 -4.35 -14.99 19.07
CA VAL A 391 -4.70 -13.61 18.70
C VAL A 391 -6.16 -13.45 19.12
N PRO A 392 -6.49 -12.53 20.04
CA PRO A 392 -7.87 -12.33 20.44
C PRO A 392 -8.72 -12.04 19.20
N ALA A 393 -9.84 -12.75 19.08
CA ALA A 393 -10.81 -12.52 18.03
C ALA A 393 -11.28 -11.05 18.11
N GLN A 394 -11.15 -10.33 16.98
CA GLN A 394 -11.76 -9.01 16.76
C GLN A 394 -11.70 -8.06 17.96
N SER A 395 -10.51 -7.74 18.49
CA SER A 395 -10.41 -6.46 19.20
C SER A 395 -10.44 -5.36 18.14
N ASP A 396 -11.53 -4.59 18.08
CA ASP A 396 -11.68 -3.33 17.33
C ASP A 396 -10.72 -2.22 17.82
N LEU A 397 -9.59 -2.59 18.41
CA LEU A 397 -8.48 -1.68 18.67
C LEU A 397 -7.93 -1.24 17.31
N LEU A 398 -8.34 -0.05 16.88
CA LEU A 398 -7.62 0.75 15.91
C LEU A 398 -6.23 1.04 16.51
N LEU A 399 -5.31 0.07 16.40
CA LEU A 399 -3.92 0.30 16.73
C LEU A 399 -3.44 1.46 15.85
N PRO A 400 -2.97 2.59 16.42
CA PRO A 400 -2.54 3.74 15.65
C PRO A 400 -1.14 3.51 15.01
N ALA A 401 -0.73 2.25 14.90
CA ALA A 401 0.58 1.84 14.45
C ALA A 401 0.68 1.92 12.93
N VAL A 402 1.68 2.67 12.47
CA VAL A 402 2.05 2.83 11.07
C VAL A 402 3.48 2.32 10.92
N PRO A 403 3.68 1.13 10.36
CA PRO A 403 5.01 0.71 9.94
C PRO A 403 5.50 1.62 8.82
N LEU A 404 6.70 2.17 8.96
CA LEU A 404 7.27 3.12 7.99
C LEU A 404 8.40 2.52 7.14
N ASN A 405 8.84 1.29 7.41
CA ASN A 405 9.82 0.60 6.58
C ASN A 405 9.63 -0.91 6.65
N ALA A 406 10.54 -1.69 6.05
CA ALA A 406 10.47 -3.14 6.07
C ALA A 406 10.39 -3.69 7.50
N LEU A 407 9.45 -4.60 7.70
CA LEU A 407 9.33 -5.35 8.93
C LEU A 407 10.42 -6.42 8.98
N GLY A 408 10.95 -6.65 10.18
CA GLY A 408 11.81 -7.80 10.44
C GLY A 408 13.30 -7.53 10.57
N ALA A 409 13.67 -6.31 10.90
CA ALA A 409 14.97 -6.06 11.50
C ALA A 409 15.08 -6.71 12.90
N PRO A 410 16.29 -6.87 13.46
CA PRO A 410 16.48 -7.38 14.82
C PRO A 410 15.91 -6.47 15.91
N VAL A 411 15.89 -5.16 15.67
CA VAL A 411 15.40 -4.15 16.60
C VAL A 411 14.16 -3.48 16.03
N THR A 412 13.12 -3.38 16.85
CA THR A 412 11.94 -2.55 16.58
C THR A 412 12.07 -1.25 17.36
N LEU A 413 12.02 -0.11 16.66
CA LEU A 413 11.99 1.22 17.24
C LEU A 413 10.57 1.78 17.12
N PHE A 414 9.98 2.18 18.25
CA PHE A 414 8.67 2.82 18.26
C PHE A 414 8.79 4.34 18.22
N GLY A 415 8.25 4.96 17.16
CA GLY A 415 8.24 6.40 16.94
C GLY A 415 7.00 7.06 17.51
N LEU A 416 7.18 8.06 18.38
CA LEU A 416 6.09 8.78 19.02
C LEU A 416 5.80 10.09 18.26
N PRO A 417 4.53 10.47 18.11
CA PRO A 417 4.17 11.54 17.20
C PRO A 417 4.54 12.93 17.77
N PRO A 418 4.79 13.92 16.91
CA PRO A 418 4.85 15.33 17.31
C PRO A 418 3.46 15.84 17.75
N GLY A 419 3.37 17.11 18.16
CA GLY A 419 2.15 17.70 18.74
C GLY A 419 0.90 17.50 17.87
N TYR A 420 1.03 17.64 16.56
CA TYR A 420 -0.09 17.46 15.63
C TYR A 420 -0.43 16.00 15.29
N GLY A 421 0.27 15.02 15.87
CA GLY A 421 -0.15 13.62 15.83
C GLY A 421 0.20 12.81 14.58
N MET A 422 0.60 13.45 13.47
CA MET A 422 0.98 12.78 12.22
C MET A 422 2.42 12.27 12.27
N VAL A 423 2.68 11.12 11.66
CA VAL A 423 3.96 10.40 11.76
C VAL A 423 4.79 10.39 10.48
N GLY A 424 4.26 10.91 9.37
CA GLY A 424 4.91 10.95 8.07
C GLY A 424 6.24 11.71 8.04
N GLU A 425 6.55 12.52 9.05
CA GLU A 425 7.88 13.16 9.18
C GLU A 425 9.01 12.18 9.46
N TYR A 426 8.70 11.00 10.01
CA TYR A 426 9.70 9.96 10.19
C TYR A 426 10.10 9.26 8.87
N ARG A 427 9.53 9.62 7.71
CA ARG A 427 9.79 8.96 6.42
C ARG A 427 11.26 8.82 6.05
N SER A 428 12.03 9.91 6.18
CA SER A 428 13.45 9.91 5.82
C SER A 428 14.28 9.09 6.80
N LEU A 429 13.89 9.11 8.08
CA LEU A 429 14.48 8.24 9.10
C LEU A 429 14.17 6.77 8.78
N ALA A 430 12.92 6.43 8.48
CA ALA A 430 12.49 5.08 8.15
C ALA A 430 13.26 4.50 6.96
N GLN A 431 13.42 5.30 5.90
CA GLN A 431 14.21 4.95 4.72
C GLN A 431 15.68 4.68 5.10
N ALA A 432 16.31 5.55 5.90
CA ALA A 432 17.69 5.36 6.33
C ALA A 432 17.88 4.14 7.25
N LEU A 433 16.85 3.78 8.02
CA LEU A 433 16.88 2.63 8.93
C LEU A 433 16.51 1.30 8.27
N ASN A 434 16.04 1.31 7.01
CA ASN A 434 15.50 0.14 6.32
C ASN A 434 16.47 -1.06 6.37
N GLY A 435 15.92 -2.24 6.67
CA GLY A 435 16.68 -3.48 6.83
C GLY A 435 17.51 -3.62 8.12
N ARG A 436 17.76 -2.52 8.85
CA ARG A 436 18.59 -2.52 10.06
C ARG A 436 17.79 -2.31 11.34
N VAL A 437 16.75 -1.47 11.28
CA VAL A 437 15.81 -1.21 12.37
C VAL A 437 14.41 -1.10 11.78
N THR A 438 13.45 -1.83 12.34
CA THR A 438 12.04 -1.74 11.97
C THR A 438 11.43 -0.55 12.72
N LEU A 439 11.01 0.48 11.99
CA LEU A 439 10.40 1.68 12.55
C LEU A 439 8.88 1.59 12.46
N ILE A 440 8.23 1.57 13.62
CA ILE A 440 6.77 1.63 13.75
C ILE A 440 6.41 2.91 14.48
N ALA A 441 5.75 3.83 13.80
CA ALA A 441 5.30 5.06 14.42
C ALA A 441 3.85 4.94 14.89
N LEU A 442 3.50 5.62 15.97
CA LEU A 442 2.16 5.63 16.55
C LEU A 442 1.51 6.99 16.29
N GLN A 443 0.42 7.01 15.53
CA GLN A 443 -0.34 8.25 15.28
C GLN A 443 -1.17 8.67 16.50
N ALA A 444 -1.53 9.94 16.57
CA ALA A 444 -2.53 10.37 17.56
C ALA A 444 -3.88 9.68 17.34
N PRO A 445 -4.61 9.29 18.41
CA PRO A 445 -5.91 8.63 18.30
C PRO A 445 -6.92 9.40 17.43
N ALA A 446 -6.91 10.73 17.53
CA ALA A 446 -7.81 11.62 16.79
C ALA A 446 -7.69 11.46 15.26
N LEU A 447 -6.52 11.08 14.75
CA LEU A 447 -6.29 10.88 13.30
C LEU A 447 -6.90 9.58 12.76
N ARG A 448 -7.33 8.67 13.64
CA ARG A 448 -8.06 7.44 13.30
C ARG A 448 -9.56 7.57 13.52
N GLY A 449 -10.02 8.81 13.69
CA GLY A 449 -11.40 9.25 13.92
C GLY A 449 -12.12 8.64 15.11
N ALA A 450 -11.36 8.12 16.08
CA ALA A 450 -11.84 7.96 17.44
C ALA A 450 -11.43 9.19 18.26
N PRO A 451 -12.38 9.97 18.82
CA PRO A 451 -12.02 11.06 19.73
C PRO A 451 -11.29 10.50 20.95
N TRP A 452 -10.18 11.13 21.33
CA TRP A 452 -9.48 10.81 22.56
C TRP A 452 -10.28 11.33 23.76
N HIS A 453 -10.52 10.47 24.76
CA HIS A 453 -11.31 10.79 25.94
C HIS A 453 -10.50 10.89 27.25
N GLY A 454 -9.19 10.62 27.19
CA GLY A 454 -8.32 10.73 28.37
C GLY A 454 -8.02 12.19 28.73
N GLY A 455 -8.14 12.54 30.00
CA GLY A 455 -7.93 13.92 30.48
C GLY A 455 -6.51 14.28 30.86
N THR A 456 -5.56 13.34 30.80
CA THR A 456 -4.18 13.51 31.31
C THR A 456 -3.12 13.00 30.33
N PHE A 457 -1.91 13.53 30.47
CA PHE A 457 -0.76 13.12 29.66
C PHE A 457 -0.36 11.66 29.96
N GLU A 458 -0.48 11.26 31.22
CA GLU A 458 -0.20 9.91 31.69
C GLU A 458 -1.17 8.90 31.05
N ALA A 459 -2.46 9.22 30.96
CA ALA A 459 -3.43 8.37 30.28
C ALA A 459 -3.07 8.19 28.78
N LEU A 460 -2.59 9.25 28.13
CA LEU A 460 -2.14 9.18 26.74
C LEU A 460 -0.89 8.30 26.59
N ALA A 461 0.07 8.44 27.50
CA ALA A 461 1.25 7.58 27.55
C ALA A 461 0.87 6.10 27.78
N GLU A 462 -0.06 5.82 28.71
CA GLU A 462 -0.58 4.47 28.98
C GLU A 462 -1.27 3.86 27.76
N TYR A 463 -2.05 4.66 27.02
CA TYR A 463 -2.67 4.22 25.78
C TYR A 463 -1.61 3.80 24.73
N PHE A 464 -0.59 4.63 24.51
CA PHE A 464 0.49 4.28 23.58
C PHE A 464 1.31 3.09 24.07
N ALA A 465 1.58 2.97 25.37
CA ALA A 465 2.24 1.82 25.97
C ALA A 465 1.44 0.53 25.72
N GLY A 466 0.11 0.57 25.89
CA GLY A 466 -0.77 -0.55 25.58
C GLY A 466 -0.76 -0.94 24.10
N CYS A 467 -0.68 0.03 23.18
CA CYS A 467 -0.53 -0.25 21.75
C CYS A 467 0.81 -0.93 21.44
N ILE A 468 1.89 -0.51 22.10
CA ILE A 468 3.21 -1.14 21.98
C ILE A 468 3.18 -2.55 22.56
N ASP A 469 2.56 -2.78 23.72
CA ASP A 469 2.39 -4.11 24.31
C ASP A 469 1.58 -5.05 23.40
N ALA A 470 0.56 -4.55 22.71
CA ALA A 470 -0.22 -5.36 21.77
C ALA A 470 0.63 -5.87 20.59
N LEU A 471 1.58 -5.06 20.12
CA LEU A 471 2.50 -5.44 19.04
C LEU A 471 3.69 -6.25 19.55
N GLN A 472 4.22 -5.88 20.71
CA GLN A 472 5.39 -6.46 21.36
C GLN A 472 5.16 -6.57 22.87
N PRO A 473 4.52 -7.66 23.35
CA PRO A 473 4.11 -7.83 24.75
C PRO A 473 5.28 -8.14 25.72
N GLY A 474 6.52 -8.22 25.22
CA GLY A 474 7.69 -8.53 26.03
C GLY A 474 9.02 -8.27 25.31
N GLY A 475 10.11 -8.47 26.03
CA GLY A 475 11.46 -8.11 25.57
C GLY A 475 11.77 -6.62 25.70
N GLU A 476 12.99 -6.25 25.36
CA GLU A 476 13.44 -4.86 25.43
C GLU A 476 12.69 -3.98 24.42
N CYS A 477 12.34 -2.77 24.85
CA CYS A 477 11.63 -1.79 24.04
C CYS A 477 12.56 -0.62 23.71
N ALA A 478 12.56 -0.19 22.44
CA ALA A 478 13.25 1.02 22.00
C ALA A 478 12.21 2.08 21.61
N LEU A 479 12.34 3.28 22.18
CA LEU A 479 11.43 4.40 21.96
C LEU A 479 12.18 5.57 21.33
N ILE A 480 11.55 6.29 20.42
CA ILE A 480 12.03 7.59 19.94
C ILE A 480 10.88 8.56 19.80
N GLY A 481 11.09 9.81 20.19
CA GLY A 481 10.09 10.85 20.01
C GLY A 481 10.69 12.17 19.58
N TRP A 482 10.06 12.80 18.59
CA TRP A 482 10.38 14.15 18.12
C TRP A 482 9.35 15.15 18.62
N SER A 483 9.81 16.34 19.02
CA SER A 483 8.95 17.40 19.53
C SER A 483 8.13 16.90 20.74
N PHE A 484 6.81 17.07 20.77
CA PHE A 484 5.92 16.48 21.79
C PHE A 484 6.21 15.00 22.10
N GLY A 485 6.53 14.21 21.07
CA GLY A 485 6.79 12.78 21.18
C GLY A 485 7.95 12.43 22.11
N GLY A 486 8.95 13.31 22.28
CA GLY A 486 10.07 13.05 23.19
C GLY A 486 9.63 13.01 24.66
N ARG A 487 8.64 13.82 25.03
CA ARG A 487 8.02 13.76 26.38
C ARG A 487 7.21 12.48 26.55
N LEU A 488 6.47 12.08 25.51
CA LEU A 488 5.74 10.80 25.50
C LEU A 488 6.69 9.63 25.66
N ALA A 489 7.84 9.63 24.98
CA ALA A 489 8.83 8.56 25.10
C ALA A 489 9.30 8.37 26.55
N VAL A 490 9.55 9.45 27.29
CA VAL A 490 9.96 9.41 28.70
C VAL A 490 8.80 8.98 29.62
N ALA A 491 7.57 9.42 29.37
CA ALA A 491 6.41 8.97 30.15
C ALA A 491 6.05 7.50 29.91
N ILE A 492 6.16 7.01 28.67
CA ILE A 492 5.98 5.60 28.32
C ILE A 492 7.11 4.76 28.92
N ALA A 493 8.35 5.28 28.90
CA ALA A 493 9.49 4.66 29.54
C ALA A 493 9.24 4.43 31.04
N GLU A 494 8.75 5.45 31.75
CA GLU A 494 8.38 5.33 33.17
C GLU A 494 7.31 4.27 33.40
N HIS A 495 6.27 4.25 32.55
CA HIS A 495 5.21 3.25 32.62
C HIS A 495 5.76 1.82 32.47
N PHE A 496 6.68 1.62 31.53
CA PHE A 496 7.32 0.32 31.31
C PHE A 496 8.26 -0.08 32.44
N GLU A 497 9.06 0.84 32.97
CA GLU A 497 9.95 0.58 34.11
C GLU A 497 9.17 0.19 35.37
N ARG A 498 8.06 0.87 35.68
CA ARG A 498 7.16 0.50 36.80
C ARG A 498 6.62 -0.92 36.69
N ARG A 499 6.50 -1.44 35.47
CA ARG A 499 6.03 -2.80 35.17
C ARG A 499 7.17 -3.80 35.01
N GLY A 500 8.42 -3.40 35.27
CA GLY A 500 9.60 -4.24 35.16
C GLY A 500 10.03 -4.54 33.71
N ARG A 501 9.50 -3.81 32.72
CA ARG A 501 9.92 -3.96 31.32
C ARG A 501 11.21 -3.16 31.09
N ARG A 502 12.22 -3.83 30.52
CA ARG A 502 13.51 -3.20 30.17
C ARG A 502 13.38 -2.36 28.91
N LEU A 503 14.05 -1.21 28.91
CA LEU A 503 14.21 -0.34 27.74
C LEU A 503 15.62 -0.50 27.20
N SER A 504 15.76 -0.76 25.91
CA SER A 504 17.07 -0.82 25.25
C SER A 504 17.53 0.53 24.75
N PHE A 505 16.61 1.48 24.56
CA PHE A 505 16.90 2.80 24.01
C PHE A 505 15.74 3.78 24.24
N VAL A 506 16.06 5.02 24.65
CA VAL A 506 15.12 6.13 24.73
C VAL A 506 15.72 7.34 24.01
N GLY A 507 15.19 7.64 22.82
CA GLY A 507 15.62 8.75 21.97
C GLY A 507 14.69 9.96 22.07
N ILE A 508 15.28 11.14 22.20
CA ILE A 508 14.58 12.42 22.30
C ILE A 508 15.11 13.35 21.21
N VAL A 509 14.26 13.74 20.27
CA VAL A 509 14.64 14.56 19.12
C VAL A 509 14.04 15.96 19.27
N ASP A 510 14.91 16.93 19.53
CA ASP A 510 14.64 18.35 19.66
C ASP A 510 13.43 18.69 20.56
N THR A 511 13.32 18.03 21.70
CA THR A 511 12.24 18.21 22.68
C THR A 511 12.71 18.98 23.90
N ALA A 512 11.97 20.03 24.26
CA ALA A 512 12.21 20.82 25.46
C ALA A 512 11.60 20.17 26.72
N THR A 513 12.30 20.22 27.85
CA THR A 513 11.80 19.82 29.19
C THR A 513 10.89 20.89 29.78
N SER A 514 11.13 22.16 29.49
CA SER A 514 10.32 23.30 29.92
C SER A 514 10.58 24.53 29.04
N TRP A 515 9.81 25.59 29.30
CA TRP A 515 9.93 26.90 28.66
C TRP A 515 9.95 27.96 29.76
N ASP A 516 10.79 29.00 29.64
CA ASP A 516 10.85 30.08 30.63
C ASP A 516 9.56 30.94 30.62
N ASP A 517 9.08 31.35 31.81
CA ASP A 517 7.93 32.25 31.98
C ASP A 517 8.27 33.72 31.68
N GLY A 518 7.36 34.43 31.00
CA GLY A 518 7.42 35.86 30.69
C GLY A 518 6.41 36.24 29.58
N PRO A 519 6.02 37.53 29.40
CA PRO A 519 5.08 37.90 28.35
C PRO A 519 5.57 37.36 27.01
N GLU A 520 4.67 36.70 26.31
CA GLU A 520 4.90 36.22 24.96
C GLU A 520 5.36 37.42 24.13
N PRO A 521 6.53 37.39 23.47
CA PRO A 521 6.75 38.36 22.41
C PRO A 521 5.60 38.15 21.42
N PRO A 522 4.98 39.22 20.88
CA PRO A 522 3.75 39.12 20.09
C PRO A 522 3.92 37.99 19.10
N ALA A 523 3.11 36.92 19.23
CA ALA A 523 3.26 35.61 18.61
C ALA A 523 4.17 35.69 17.37
N ALA A 524 5.48 35.57 17.62
CA ALA A 524 6.45 35.79 16.56
C ALA A 524 6.48 34.49 15.77
N ALA A 525 5.48 34.33 14.90
CA ALA A 525 5.49 33.46 13.75
C ALA A 525 6.12 32.09 14.05
N HIS A 526 5.47 31.29 14.91
CA HIS A 526 5.81 29.89 15.10
C HIS A 526 5.70 29.20 13.73
N ASP A 527 6.82 28.98 13.06
CA ASP A 527 6.86 28.56 11.65
C ASP A 527 5.94 29.36 10.72
N ALA A 528 5.60 30.62 11.05
CA ALA A 528 4.68 31.43 10.24
C ALA A 528 5.43 32.19 9.14
N GLN A 529 5.64 31.54 8.00
CA GLN A 529 5.32 32.20 6.74
C GLN A 529 3.78 32.18 6.54
N GLY A 530 3.06 33.00 7.30
CA GLY A 530 1.59 33.07 7.25
C GLY A 530 0.92 32.36 8.42
N ALA A 531 0.19 33.11 9.26
CA ALA A 531 -0.66 32.52 10.27
C ALA A 531 -1.89 31.96 9.54
N PHE A 532 -2.00 30.64 9.47
CA PHE A 532 -3.16 29.97 8.91
C PHE A 532 -4.38 30.26 9.78
N ASP A 533 -5.47 30.72 9.17
CA ASP A 533 -6.69 31.07 9.87
C ASP A 533 -7.41 29.81 10.39
N GLU A 534 -7.22 29.48 11.68
CA GLU A 534 -7.90 28.37 12.37
C GLU A 534 -9.43 28.42 12.24
N THR A 535 -10.01 29.62 12.06
CA THR A 535 -11.45 29.77 11.88
C THR A 535 -11.93 29.30 10.50
N ALA A 536 -11.08 29.34 9.48
CA ALA A 536 -11.39 28.79 8.15
C ALA A 536 -11.45 27.25 8.15
N VAL A 537 -10.67 26.59 9.02
CA VAL A 537 -10.61 25.12 9.13
C VAL A 537 -11.85 24.54 9.81
N THR A 538 -12.34 25.22 10.86
CA THR A 538 -13.55 24.79 11.58
C THR A 538 -14.80 24.80 10.69
N HIS A 539 -14.81 25.57 9.60
CA HIS A 539 -15.90 25.66 8.64
C HIS A 539 -15.81 24.65 7.47
N ALA A 540 -14.69 23.94 7.32
CA ALA A 540 -14.42 23.07 6.16
C ALA A 540 -14.79 21.59 6.33
N GLY A 541 -15.33 21.20 7.49
CA GLY A 541 -15.71 19.82 7.81
C GLY A 541 -14.54 18.93 8.27
N PRO A 542 -14.82 17.69 8.70
CA PRO A 542 -13.80 16.79 9.26
C PRO A 542 -12.82 16.31 8.18
N SER A 543 -11.52 16.51 8.42
CA SER A 543 -10.41 16.07 7.57
C SER A 543 -9.20 15.66 8.40
N LEU A 544 -8.20 15.04 7.76
CA LEU A 544 -6.93 14.68 8.41
C LEU A 544 -6.21 15.93 8.94
N LEU A 545 -6.28 17.04 8.20
CA LEU A 545 -5.71 18.33 8.59
C LEU A 545 -6.43 18.93 9.81
N SER A 546 -7.77 18.97 9.82
CA SER A 546 -8.52 19.50 10.98
C SER A 546 -8.30 18.65 12.24
N ALA A 547 -8.16 17.33 12.09
CA ALA A 547 -7.84 16.44 13.21
C ALA A 547 -6.41 16.60 13.72
N ALA A 548 -5.45 16.93 12.84
CA ALA A 548 -4.08 17.24 13.24
C ALA A 548 -4.03 18.50 14.12
N PHE A 549 -4.77 19.55 13.78
CA PHE A 549 -4.87 20.74 14.63
C PHE A 549 -5.58 20.46 15.96
N ALA A 550 -6.66 19.68 15.94
CA ALA A 550 -7.34 19.27 17.18
C ALA A 550 -6.40 18.46 18.09
N ALA A 551 -5.58 17.57 17.51
CA ALA A 551 -4.57 16.83 18.24
C ALA A 551 -3.50 17.76 18.83
N ASP A 552 -3.04 18.77 18.07
CA ASP A 552 -2.03 19.73 18.53
C ASP A 552 -2.51 20.54 19.73
N ALA A 553 -3.72 21.12 19.64
CA ALA A 553 -4.34 21.86 20.74
C ALA A 553 -4.54 20.99 21.99
N MET A 554 -5.00 19.75 21.81
CA MET A 554 -5.17 18.79 22.90
C MET A 554 -3.83 18.45 23.56
N HIS A 555 -2.80 18.12 22.76
CA HIS A 555 -1.48 17.79 23.25
C HIS A 555 -0.81 18.96 23.98
N ALA A 556 -0.97 20.19 23.49
CA ALA A 556 -0.51 21.39 24.19
C ALA A 556 -1.17 21.55 25.57
N ALA A 557 -2.49 21.34 25.67
CA ALA A 557 -3.23 21.41 26.92
C ALA A 557 -2.80 20.31 27.93
N LEU A 558 -2.56 19.09 27.46
CA LEU A 558 -2.04 18.00 28.29
C LEU A 558 -0.62 18.30 28.78
N MET A 559 0.25 18.82 27.89
CA MET A 559 1.62 19.17 28.21
C MET A 559 1.71 20.26 29.28
N ALA A 560 0.84 21.27 29.23
CA ALA A 560 0.82 22.37 30.20
C ALA A 560 0.51 21.92 31.64
N ARG A 561 -0.12 20.75 31.82
CA ARG A 561 -0.50 20.18 33.11
C ARG A 561 0.39 19.02 33.55
N HIS A 562 1.30 18.58 32.67
CA HIS A 562 2.13 17.42 32.89
C HIS A 562 3.47 17.78 33.53
N THR A 563 3.89 16.98 34.50
CA THR A 563 5.24 17.02 35.05
C THR A 563 6.02 15.82 34.54
N LEU A 564 7.14 16.07 33.85
CA LEU A 564 7.97 15.00 33.29
C LEU A 564 8.47 14.06 34.40
N PRO A 565 8.29 12.74 34.26
CA PRO A 565 8.77 11.80 35.25
C PRO A 565 10.30 11.70 35.23
N ARG A 566 10.84 10.95 36.18
CA ARG A 566 12.24 10.54 36.21
C ARG A 566 12.35 9.04 35.99
N ILE A 567 13.15 8.62 35.01
CA ILE A 567 13.33 7.21 34.63
C ILE A 567 14.74 6.69 34.97
N ALA A 568 14.96 5.39 34.90
CA ALA A 568 16.26 4.76 35.10
C ALA A 568 17.08 4.64 33.81
N ALA A 569 16.43 4.55 32.65
CA ALA A 569 17.09 4.35 31.35
C ALA A 569 17.97 5.52 30.89
N ASP A 570 19.02 5.20 30.14
CA ASP A 570 19.85 6.18 29.44
C ASP A 570 19.03 6.94 28.38
N LEU A 571 19.33 8.23 28.23
CA LEU A 571 18.68 9.13 27.27
C LEU A 571 19.66 9.49 26.15
N HIS A 572 19.19 9.43 24.91
CA HIS A 572 19.90 9.97 23.75
C HIS A 572 19.15 11.20 23.24
N VAL A 573 19.79 12.37 23.31
CA VAL A 573 19.13 13.66 23.05
C VAL A 573 19.77 14.35 21.85
N TRP A 574 18.97 14.59 20.81
CA TRP A 574 19.36 15.35 19.63
C TRP A 574 18.84 16.78 19.70
N ARG A 575 19.69 17.77 19.47
CA ARG A 575 19.34 19.20 19.54
C ARG A 575 19.58 19.87 18.20
N ALA A 576 18.54 20.55 17.70
CA ALA A 576 18.61 21.37 16.50
C ALA A 576 19.34 22.69 16.84
N LEU A 577 20.46 22.97 16.16
CA LEU A 577 21.24 24.18 16.39
C LEU A 577 20.60 25.44 15.81
N ARG A 578 19.86 25.33 14.70
CA ARG A 578 19.17 26.45 14.06
C ARG A 578 17.79 26.66 14.68
N THR A 579 17.77 26.98 15.97
CA THR A 579 16.54 27.26 16.70
C THR A 579 16.32 28.75 16.88
N ARG A 580 15.06 29.18 16.77
CA ARG A 580 14.62 30.54 17.11
C ARG A 580 14.08 30.61 18.55
N HIS A 581 13.97 29.47 19.23
CA HIS A 581 13.38 29.34 20.57
C HIS A 581 14.44 29.50 21.65
N THR A 582 14.77 30.74 22.00
CA THR A 582 15.75 31.07 23.05
C THR A 582 15.26 30.73 24.47
N ARG A 583 13.93 30.56 24.65
CA ARG A 583 13.28 30.26 25.94
C ARG A 583 13.15 28.78 26.25
N ARG A 584 13.49 27.88 25.31
CA ARG A 584 13.39 26.44 25.56
C ARG A 584 14.49 26.00 26.50
N ARG A 585 14.17 25.06 27.41
CA ARG A 585 15.14 24.36 28.27
C ARG A 585 15.12 22.88 27.97
N MET A 586 16.27 22.23 28.09
CA MET A 586 16.43 20.80 27.83
C MET A 586 17.25 20.20 28.99
N ASP A 587 16.74 20.29 30.21
CA ASP A 587 17.43 19.83 31.43
C ASP A 587 17.20 18.32 31.66
N TRP A 588 17.48 17.50 30.65
CA TRP A 588 17.15 16.08 30.62
C TRP A 588 17.88 15.25 31.69
N GLU A 589 19.01 15.74 32.21
CA GLU A 589 19.75 15.15 33.33
C GLU A 589 18.90 15.03 34.60
N ARG A 590 17.90 15.90 34.78
CA ARG A 590 16.99 15.86 35.93
C ARG A 590 15.94 14.75 35.81
N HIS A 591 15.73 14.23 34.61
CA HIS A 591 14.66 13.30 34.26
C HIS A 591 15.17 11.87 34.02
N THR A 592 16.44 11.60 34.29
CA THR A 592 16.97 10.24 34.32
C THR A 592 17.91 10.00 35.51
N ALA A 593 18.07 8.74 35.91
CA ALA A 593 19.16 8.27 36.75
C ALA A 593 20.30 7.63 35.93
N GLY A 594 20.07 7.37 34.64
CA GLY A 594 21.06 6.94 33.66
C GLY A 594 21.87 8.09 33.07
N GLN A 595 22.62 7.79 32.01
CA GLN A 595 23.43 8.76 31.27
C GLN A 595 22.60 9.52 30.23
N VAL A 596 22.96 10.78 29.99
CA VAL A 596 22.40 11.58 28.90
C VAL A 596 23.47 11.79 27.83
N GLY A 597 23.28 11.16 26.66
CA GLY A 597 24.10 11.36 25.48
C GLY A 597 23.58 12.52 24.63
N TRP A 598 24.37 13.58 24.47
CA TRP A 598 23.99 14.78 23.71
C TRP A 598 24.54 14.79 22.29
N PHE A 599 23.70 15.15 21.33
CA PHE A 599 24.03 15.23 19.91
C PHE A 599 23.51 16.53 19.30
N ASP A 600 24.42 17.43 18.95
CA ASP A 600 24.07 18.66 18.23
C ASP A 600 24.00 18.41 16.72
N VAL A 601 22.91 18.88 16.11
CA VAL A 601 22.65 18.72 14.68
C VAL A 601 22.41 20.11 14.08
N ASP A 602 23.18 20.44 13.05
CA ASP A 602 23.00 21.68 12.28
C ASP A 602 21.75 21.60 11.39
N ALA A 603 20.59 21.74 12.02
CA ALA A 603 19.28 21.67 11.43
C ALA A 603 18.31 22.59 12.17
N THR A 604 17.14 22.82 11.58
CA THR A 604 15.97 23.41 12.25
C THR A 604 15.19 22.34 13.01
N HIS A 605 14.22 22.76 13.84
CA HIS A 605 13.30 21.85 14.53
C HIS A 605 12.61 20.86 13.58
N THR A 606 12.20 21.32 12.40
CA THR A 606 11.49 20.54 11.39
C THR A 606 12.41 19.73 10.48
N SER A 607 13.64 20.18 10.23
CA SER A 607 14.58 19.46 9.35
C SER A 607 15.42 18.41 10.07
N ILE A 608 15.55 18.47 11.41
CA ILE A 608 16.37 17.53 12.18
C ILE A 608 15.95 16.07 12.00
N VAL A 609 14.64 15.80 11.91
CA VAL A 609 14.09 14.44 11.74
C VAL A 609 14.43 13.82 10.38
N HIS A 610 14.76 14.66 9.39
CA HIS A 610 15.23 14.25 8.07
C HIS A 610 16.75 14.22 7.95
N HIS A 611 17.47 14.67 8.97
CA HIS A 611 18.91 14.89 8.88
C HIS A 611 19.69 13.57 8.93
N PRO A 612 20.64 13.30 8.01
CA PRO A 612 21.40 12.03 7.99
C PRO A 612 22.19 11.73 9.27
N ALA A 613 22.63 12.76 10.01
CA ALA A 613 23.33 12.56 11.28
C ALA A 613 22.45 11.87 12.33
N LEU A 614 21.13 12.17 12.35
CA LEU A 614 20.18 11.57 13.29
C LEU A 614 20.12 10.05 13.07
N SER A 615 19.87 9.62 11.82
CA SER A 615 19.76 8.19 11.50
C SER A 615 21.06 7.44 11.75
N ALA A 616 22.22 8.03 11.39
CA ALA A 616 23.53 7.43 11.66
C ALA A 616 23.82 7.25 13.16
N GLN A 617 23.43 8.22 14.00
CA GLN A 617 23.62 8.13 15.45
C GLN A 617 22.66 7.12 16.09
N ILE A 618 21.41 7.05 15.63
CA ILE A 618 20.45 6.03 16.07
C ILE A 618 20.96 4.62 15.77
N LEU A 619 21.49 4.38 14.57
CA LEU A 619 22.04 3.08 14.20
C LEU A 619 23.22 2.67 15.09
N ARG A 620 24.10 3.62 15.45
CA ARG A 620 25.18 3.38 16.43
C ARG A 620 24.63 3.04 17.80
N ALA A 621 23.70 3.84 18.31
CA ALA A 621 23.14 3.67 19.64
C ALA A 621 22.40 2.33 19.78
N LEU A 622 21.70 1.89 18.73
CA LEU A 622 21.01 0.60 18.68
C LEU A 622 21.92 -0.59 18.33
N GLY A 623 23.23 -0.37 18.13
CA GLY A 623 24.18 -1.41 17.72
C GLY A 623 23.92 -1.98 16.32
N ALA A 624 23.17 -1.26 15.49
CA ALA A 624 22.71 -1.67 14.17
C ALA A 624 23.60 -1.17 13.01
N ASP A 625 24.75 -0.55 13.32
CA ASP A 625 25.71 -0.03 12.33
C ASP A 625 26.54 -1.14 11.66
N ARG A 626 26.60 -2.34 12.24
CA ARG A 626 27.31 -3.49 11.66
C ARG A 626 26.37 -4.30 10.78
N ALA A 627 26.45 -4.09 9.47
CA ALA A 627 25.95 -5.08 8.50
C ALA A 627 26.67 -6.42 8.76
N ARG A 628 25.92 -7.51 8.84
CA ARG A 628 26.50 -8.86 8.68
C ARG A 628 26.81 -9.10 7.23
#